data_AF-A0A2V9ZMD8-F1
#
_entry.id   AF-A0A2V9ZMD8-F1
#
_cell.length_a   1.000
_cell.length_b   1.000
_cell.length_c   1.000
_cell.angle_alpha   90.00
_cell.angle_beta   90.00
_cell.angle_gamma   90.00
#
_symmetry.space_group_name_H-M   'P 1'
#
loop_
_entity.id
_entity.type
_entity.pdbx_description
1 polymer ?
#
loop_
_entity_poly.entity_id
_entity_poly.type
_entity_poly.pdbx_seq_one_letter_code
_entity_poly.pdbx_strand_id
1 'polypeptide(L)'
;MTGAYEFTCQYGSTHDLHARLNQLGGWQWRIGDSHWYGDYVACVPFAGVRIRICDFPAKAGNEYRYQADVKRVKDCKTAMEVIDEAFRKVLAQVPAHSVQEIEWFD
;
A
#
# COMPACT_ATOMS: atom_id res chain seq x y z
N MET A 1 11.05 -5.96 11.66
CA MET A 1 10.17 -6.85 10.89
C MET A 1 9.43 -5.96 9.90
N THR A 2 9.51 -6.29 8.62
CA THR A 2 8.91 -5.57 7.51
C THR A 2 7.92 -6.50 6.82
N GLY A 3 6.91 -5.97 6.14
CA GLY A 3 5.92 -6.77 5.42
C GLY A 3 5.78 -6.28 3.98
N ALA A 4 5.64 -7.19 3.03
CA ALA A 4 5.41 -6.85 1.63
C ALA A 4 4.16 -7.57 1.12
N TYR A 5 3.40 -6.89 0.27
CA TYR A 5 2.08 -7.35 -0.16
C TYR A 5 1.91 -7.18 -1.65
N GLU A 6 1.09 -8.05 -2.22
CA GLU A 6 0.56 -7.92 -3.57
C GLU A 6 -0.97 -7.95 -3.51
N PHE A 7 -1.62 -7.12 -4.31
CA PHE A 7 -3.07 -7.13 -4.49
C PHE A 7 -3.47 -6.65 -5.87
N THR A 8 -4.64 -7.04 -6.33
CA THR A 8 -5.24 -6.55 -7.59
C THR A 8 -6.27 -5.48 -7.29
N CYS A 9 -6.34 -4.43 -8.10
CA CYS A 9 -7.33 -3.37 -7.98
C CYS A 9 -7.73 -2.81 -9.36
N GLN A 10 -8.98 -2.35 -9.49
CA GLN A 10 -9.50 -1.75 -10.74
C GLN A 10 -8.94 -0.36 -11.05
N TYR A 11 -8.40 0.36 -10.06
CA TYR A 11 -7.80 1.67 -10.30
C TYR A 11 -6.48 1.49 -11.04
N GLY A 12 -6.37 2.08 -12.24
CA GLY A 12 -5.19 1.95 -13.09
C GLY A 12 -4.19 3.09 -13.01
N SER A 13 -4.46 4.05 -12.15
CA SER A 13 -3.61 5.20 -11.90
C SER A 13 -3.35 5.32 -10.41
N THR A 14 -2.09 5.57 -10.05
CA THR A 14 -1.67 5.92 -8.69
C THR A 14 -2.47 7.10 -8.14
N HIS A 15 -2.87 8.04 -9.00
CA HIS A 15 -3.66 9.21 -8.63
C HIS A 15 -5.10 8.85 -8.27
N ASP A 16 -5.73 7.93 -9.01
CA ASP A 16 -7.09 7.47 -8.71
C ASP A 16 -7.13 6.67 -7.41
N LEU A 17 -6.13 5.80 -7.22
CA LEU A 17 -5.95 5.05 -5.98
C LEU A 17 -5.70 6.00 -4.80
N HIS A 18 -4.82 7.00 -4.96
CA HIS A 18 -4.55 8.05 -3.97
C HIS A 18 -5.81 8.80 -3.56
N ALA A 19 -6.58 9.28 -4.54
CA ALA A 19 -7.80 10.03 -4.32
C ALA A 19 -8.82 9.18 -3.55
N ARG A 20 -9.00 7.92 -3.96
CA ARG A 20 -9.91 7.01 -3.27
C ARG A 20 -9.48 6.72 -1.84
N LEU A 21 -8.20 6.45 -1.62
CA LEU A 21 -7.66 6.16 -0.28
C LEU A 21 -7.83 7.35 0.68
N ASN A 22 -7.66 8.58 0.21
CA ASN A 22 -7.91 9.77 1.03
C ASN A 22 -9.41 10.05 1.26
N GLN A 23 -10.30 9.68 0.33
CA GLN A 23 -11.75 9.77 0.55
C GLN A 23 -12.25 8.90 1.70
N LEU A 24 -11.55 7.79 2.02
CA LEU A 24 -11.89 6.95 3.18
C LEU A 24 -11.67 7.67 4.52
N GLY A 25 -10.88 8.75 4.55
CA GLY A 25 -10.68 9.60 5.73
C GLY A 25 -9.88 8.98 6.89
N GLY A 26 -9.48 7.70 6.80
CA GLY A 26 -8.77 7.01 7.87
C GLY A 26 -7.29 7.39 7.99
N TRP A 27 -6.58 7.37 6.86
CA TRP A 27 -5.15 7.70 6.80
C TRP A 27 -4.90 8.78 5.75
N GLN A 28 -3.88 9.59 5.99
CA GLN A 28 -3.45 10.59 5.03
C GLN A 28 -2.42 9.99 4.07
N TRP A 29 -2.85 9.76 2.83
CA TRP A 29 -1.99 9.25 1.77
C TRP A 29 -1.39 10.40 0.96
N ARG A 30 -0.14 10.24 0.54
CA ARG A 30 0.62 11.22 -0.23
C ARG A 30 1.16 10.54 -1.47
N ILE A 31 1.22 11.28 -2.58
CA ILE A 31 1.94 10.84 -3.77
C ILE A 31 3.42 11.15 -3.55
N GLY A 32 4.28 10.22 -3.90
CA GLY A 32 5.70 10.44 -4.09
C GLY A 32 6.13 9.96 -5.47
N ASP A 33 7.36 10.30 -5.85
CA ASP A 33 7.99 9.91 -7.11
C ASP A 33 9.34 9.24 -6.78
N SER A 34 9.64 8.17 -7.51
CA SER A 34 10.87 7.40 -7.41
C SER A 34 11.41 7.14 -8.80
N HIS A 35 12.71 7.40 -8.99
CA HIS A 35 13.41 7.01 -10.22
C HIS A 35 13.29 5.52 -10.54
N TRP A 36 13.12 4.67 -9.51
CA TRP A 36 13.03 3.21 -9.66
C TRP A 36 11.60 2.68 -9.78
N TYR A 37 10.64 3.37 -9.17
CA TYR A 37 9.27 2.84 -8.99
C TYR A 37 8.19 3.69 -9.66
N GLY A 38 8.58 4.79 -10.31
CA GLY A 38 7.64 5.81 -10.76
C GLY A 38 6.91 6.45 -9.60
N ASP A 39 5.68 6.88 -9.88
CA ASP A 39 4.78 7.39 -8.87
C ASP A 39 4.49 6.31 -7.82
N TYR A 40 4.22 6.71 -6.58
CA TYR A 40 3.75 5.79 -5.56
C TYR A 40 2.84 6.51 -4.57
N VAL A 41 1.97 5.77 -3.89
CA VAL A 41 1.25 6.32 -2.74
C VAL A 41 1.87 5.84 -1.45
N ALA A 42 2.02 6.73 -0.48
CA ALA A 42 2.53 6.38 0.84
C ALA A 42 1.76 7.06 1.96
N CYS A 43 1.69 6.39 3.11
CA CYS A 43 1.13 6.95 4.34
C CYS A 43 1.93 6.51 5.57
N VAL A 44 1.65 7.16 6.69
CA VAL A 44 2.22 6.85 8.00
C VAL A 44 1.06 6.56 8.96
N PRO A 45 0.51 5.34 8.97
CA PRO A 45 -0.71 5.04 9.72
C PRO A 45 -0.48 4.93 11.23
N PHE A 46 0.75 4.62 11.64
CA PHE A 46 1.16 4.55 13.04
C PHE A 46 2.51 5.24 13.20
N ALA A 47 2.83 5.68 14.42
CA ALA A 47 4.12 6.26 14.73
C ALA A 47 5.26 5.28 14.38
N GLY A 48 6.10 5.68 13.43
CA GLY A 48 7.24 4.86 12.99
C GLY A 48 6.91 3.76 11.97
N VAL A 49 5.72 3.76 11.37
CA VAL A 49 5.31 2.84 10.30
C VAL A 49 5.10 3.62 9.01
N ARG A 50 5.78 3.22 7.93
CA ARG A 50 5.49 3.69 6.57
C ARG A 50 4.85 2.54 5.79
N ILE A 51 3.74 2.82 5.13
CA ILE A 51 3.20 1.97 4.08
C ILE A 51 3.39 2.69 2.75
N ARG A 52 3.90 1.99 1.74
CA ARG A 52 4.05 2.48 0.36
C ARG A 52 3.41 1.47 -0.58
N ILE A 53 2.64 1.93 -1.55
CA ILE A 53 2.10 1.14 -2.66
C ILE A 53 2.76 1.69 -3.93
N CYS A 54 3.60 0.88 -4.55
CA CYS A 54 4.40 1.27 -5.71
C CYS A 54 3.59 1.14 -7.00
N ASP A 55 3.79 2.08 -7.94
CA ASP A 55 3.19 2.01 -9.27
C ASP A 55 3.98 1.09 -10.20
N PHE A 56 3.82 -0.22 -9.99
CA PHE A 56 4.10 -1.23 -11.02
C PHE A 56 2.83 -1.98 -11.39
N PRO A 57 1.79 -1.31 -11.92
CA PRO A 57 0.55 -1.97 -12.26
C PRO A 57 0.78 -2.93 -13.43
N ALA A 58 1.17 -4.17 -13.13
CA ALA A 58 1.13 -5.24 -14.10
C ALA A 58 -0.35 -5.47 -14.43
N LYS A 59 -0.71 -5.41 -15.71
CA LYS A 59 -2.08 -5.71 -16.12
C LYS A 59 -2.43 -7.14 -15.72
N ALA A 60 -3.48 -7.27 -14.92
CA ALA A 60 -4.07 -8.52 -14.53
C ALA A 60 -5.46 -8.60 -15.18
N GLY A 61 -5.51 -8.94 -16.47
CA GLY A 61 -6.73 -8.85 -17.26
C GLY A 61 -7.17 -7.39 -17.45
N ASN A 62 -8.34 -7.03 -16.89
CA ASN A 62 -8.88 -5.67 -16.93
C ASN A 62 -8.52 -4.82 -15.70
N GLU A 63 -7.72 -5.37 -14.79
CA GLU A 63 -7.34 -4.75 -13.53
C GLU A 63 -5.82 -4.60 -13.45
N TYR A 64 -5.35 -4.09 -12.32
CA TYR A 64 -3.96 -3.73 -12.10
C TYR A 64 -3.45 -4.35 -10.82
N ARG A 65 -2.28 -4.98 -10.91
CA ARG A 65 -1.60 -5.59 -9.78
C ARG A 65 -0.66 -4.61 -9.14
N TYR A 66 -0.89 -4.31 -7.87
CA TYR A 66 -0.06 -3.43 -7.07
C TYR A 66 0.79 -4.23 -6.10
N GLN A 67 1.98 -3.69 -5.81
CA GLN A 67 2.83 -4.16 -4.73
C GLN A 67 2.95 -3.08 -3.67
N ALA A 68 2.98 -3.49 -2.41
CA ALA A 68 3.10 -2.59 -1.27
C ALA A 68 4.14 -3.08 -0.28
N ASP A 69 4.86 -2.14 0.33
CA ASP A 69 5.81 -2.42 1.40
C ASP A 69 5.44 -1.68 2.68
N VAL A 70 5.73 -2.34 3.80
CA VAL A 70 5.53 -1.84 5.16
C VAL A 70 6.89 -1.80 5.84
N LYS A 71 7.37 -0.58 6.07
CA LYS A 71 8.63 -0.31 6.76
C LYS A 71 8.39 0.20 8.17
N ARG A 72 8.98 -0.48 9.15
CA ARG A 72 9.02 -0.06 10.56
C ARG A 72 10.36 0.54 10.91
N VAL A 73 10.37 1.67 11.60
CA VAL A 73 11.58 2.18 12.26
C VAL A 73 11.96 1.28 13.43
N LYS A 74 13.23 1.31 13.84
CA LYS A 74 13.79 0.41 14.88
C LYS A 74 12.99 0.42 16.19
N ASP A 75 12.48 1.59 16.59
CA ASP A 75 11.77 1.77 17.87
C ASP A 75 10.25 1.69 17.76
N CYS A 76 9.71 1.27 16.61
CA CYS A 76 8.27 1.12 16.39
C CYS A 76 7.65 0.11 17.36
N LYS A 77 6.72 0.58 18.20
CA LYS A 77 6.00 -0.22 19.19
C LYS A 77 4.79 -0.97 18.64
N THR A 78 4.26 -0.55 17.50
CA THR A 78 3.14 -1.25 16.85
C THR A 78 3.60 -2.61 16.33
N ALA A 79 2.88 -3.67 16.72
CA ALA A 79 3.11 -5.04 16.27
C ALA A 79 2.78 -5.19 14.76
N MET A 80 3.45 -6.11 14.05
CA MET A 80 3.21 -6.29 12.61
C MET A 80 1.80 -6.77 12.33
N GLU A 81 1.26 -7.61 13.20
CA GLU A 81 -0.07 -8.21 13.11
C GLU A 81 -1.15 -7.10 13.14
N VAL A 82 -0.96 -6.08 13.98
CA VAL A 82 -1.85 -4.92 14.05
C VAL A 82 -1.76 -4.07 12.78
N ILE A 83 -0.55 -3.92 12.22
CA ILE A 83 -0.34 -3.16 10.99
C ILE A 83 -0.95 -3.90 9.79
N ASP A 84 -0.75 -5.21 9.69
CA ASP A 84 -1.31 -6.09 8.67
C ASP A 84 -2.84 -6.03 8.68
N GLU A 85 -3.45 -6.26 9.85
CA GLU A 85 -4.91 -6.23 10.00
C GLU A 85 -5.47 -4.86 9.57
N ALA A 86 -4.83 -3.77 10.00
CA ALA A 86 -5.27 -2.42 9.65
C ALA A 86 -5.11 -2.14 8.15
N PHE A 87 -4.01 -2.58 7.53
CA PHE A 87 -3.78 -2.41 6.10
C PHE A 87 -4.79 -3.20 5.26
N ARG A 88 -5.04 -4.46 5.62
CA ARG A 88 -6.06 -5.29 4.96
C ARG A 88 -7.46 -4.68 5.08
N LYS A 89 -7.80 -4.08 6.23
CA LYS A 89 -9.07 -3.35 6.41
C LYS A 89 -9.18 -2.13 5.51
N VAL A 90 -8.09 -1.43 5.22
CA VAL A 90 -8.09 -0.33 4.24
C VAL A 90 -8.26 -0.86 2.82
N LEU A 91 -7.53 -1.92 2.46
CA LEU A 91 -7.66 -2.54 1.13
C LEU A 91 -9.07 -3.08 0.88
N ALA A 92 -9.74 -3.64 1.89
CA ALA A 92 -11.12 -4.11 1.77
C ALA A 92 -12.16 -3.00 1.53
N GLN A 93 -11.82 -1.73 1.73
CA GLN A 93 -12.69 -0.58 1.48
C GLN A 93 -12.51 0.03 0.09
N VAL A 94 -11.48 -0.42 -0.62
CA VAL A 94 -11.31 -0.19 -2.05
C VAL A 94 -11.65 -1.50 -2.78
N PRO A 95 -11.90 -1.46 -4.10
CA PRO A 95 -12.03 -2.64 -4.96
C PRO A 95 -10.68 -3.37 -5.09
N ALA A 96 -9.99 -3.67 -3.98
CA ALA A 96 -8.80 -4.49 -3.95
C ALA A 96 -9.16 -5.91 -3.52
N HIS A 97 -8.52 -6.90 -4.14
CA HIS A 97 -8.69 -8.30 -3.83
C HIS A 97 -7.41 -9.09 -4.09
N SER A 98 -7.45 -10.40 -3.85
CA SER A 98 -6.27 -11.29 -3.97
C SER A 98 -5.08 -10.81 -3.14
N VAL A 99 -5.36 -10.22 -1.97
CA VAL A 99 -4.33 -9.63 -1.09
C VAL A 99 -3.49 -10.75 -0.45
N GLN A 100 -2.23 -10.85 -0.86
CA GLN A 100 -1.28 -11.83 -0.37
C GLN A 100 0.00 -11.18 0.12
N GLU A 101 0.65 -11.82 1.09
CA GLU A 101 2.02 -11.45 1.49
C GLU A 101 3.00 -12.00 0.45
N ILE A 102 4.04 -11.23 0.15
CA ILE A 102 5.10 -11.59 -0.80
C ILE A 102 6.47 -11.41 -0.17
N GLU A 103 7.51 -11.87 -0.86
CA GLU A 103 8.89 -11.58 -0.46
C GLU A 103 9.14 -10.07 -0.47
N TRP A 104 9.98 -9.62 0.47
CA TRP A 104 10.35 -8.22 0.57
C TRP A 104 11.05 -7.75 -0.71
N PHE A 105 10.65 -6.57 -1.18
CA PHE A 105 11.28 -5.87 -2.30
C PHE A 105 11.71 -4.49 -1.81
N ASP A 106 12.84 -3.99 -2.31
CA ASP A 106 13.32 -2.64 -2.00
C ASP A 106 12.80 -1.67 -3.06
#